data_AF-A0A9V1F520-F1
#
_entry.id   AF-A0A9V1F520-F1
#
_cell.length_a   1.000
_cell.length_b   1.000
_cell.length_c   1.000
_cell.angle_alpha   90.00
_cell.angle_beta   90.00
_cell.angle_gamma   90.00
#
_symmetry.space_group_name_H-M   'P 1'
#
loop_
_entity.id
_entity.type
_entity.pdbx_description
1 polymer ?
#
loop_
_entity_poly.entity_id
_entity_poly.type
_entity_poly.pdbx_seq_one_letter_code
_entity_poly.pdbx_strand_id
1 'polypeptide(L)'
;MLGACSPALFCQSSGLGPNGEMGHCLLLLLLLVLSSQLGFLQALPCFQCPRVNASGVCETGESVCETQGSQRCFLRKVYEDDTLSYGYQGCSSVCFPLMLFNPAVTLEERCCNDSPFCNKF
;
A
#
# COMPACT_ATOMS: atom_id res chain seq x y z
N MET A 1 15.23 16.23 15.19
CA MET A 1 15.13 15.96 16.64
C MET A 1 13.87 15.15 16.86
N LEU A 2 13.98 13.81 16.92
CA LEU A 2 12.84 12.95 17.23
C LEU A 2 12.70 12.94 18.77
N GLY A 3 11.64 13.57 19.26
CA GLY A 3 11.27 13.49 20.67
C GLY A 3 10.84 12.06 21.01
N ALA A 4 11.54 11.43 21.95
CA ALA A 4 11.12 10.16 22.51
C ALA A 4 9.80 10.38 23.28
N CYS A 5 8.69 9.83 22.76
CA CYS A 5 7.47 9.70 23.55
C CYS A 5 7.67 8.60 24.60
N SER A 6 8.11 8.99 25.80
CA SER A 6 8.12 8.09 26.95
C SER A 6 6.68 7.74 27.34
N PRO A 7 6.32 6.45 27.48
CA PRO A 7 4.96 6.01 27.85
C PRO A 7 4.46 6.62 29.16
N ALA A 8 5.38 6.94 30.08
CA ALA A 8 5.09 7.54 31.38
C ALA A 8 4.49 8.96 31.29
N LEU A 9 4.82 9.76 30.26
CA LEU A 9 4.24 11.10 30.10
C LEU A 9 2.79 11.04 29.57
N PHE A 10 2.41 9.98 28.85
CA PHE A 10 1.08 9.86 28.28
C PHE A 10 0.01 9.61 29.36
N CYS A 11 0.31 8.76 30.36
CA CYS A 11 -0.62 8.50 31.48
C CYS A 11 -0.84 9.71 32.40
N GLN A 12 0.09 10.69 32.44
CA GLN A 12 0.05 11.82 33.37
C GLN A 12 -0.88 12.96 32.92
N SER A 13 -1.20 13.05 31.62
CA SER A 13 -2.05 14.13 31.09
C SER A 13 -3.56 13.87 31.23
N SER A 14 -3.96 12.65 31.63
CA SER A 14 -5.36 12.20 31.65
C SER A 14 -6.15 12.61 32.90
N GLY A 15 -5.51 13.17 33.93
CA GLY A 15 -6.21 13.74 35.09
C GLY A 15 -7.05 12.76 35.93
N LEU A 16 -6.66 11.48 36.05
CA LEU A 16 -7.28 10.53 36.99
C LEU A 16 -6.36 10.28 38.20
N GLY A 17 -6.98 9.92 39.34
CA GLY A 17 -6.35 9.85 40.66
C GLY A 17 -6.07 8.43 41.19
N PRO A 18 -5.23 8.31 42.25
CA PRO A 18 -4.18 7.31 42.39
C PRO A 18 -4.57 5.86 42.79
N ASN A 19 -5.85 5.47 42.78
CA ASN A 19 -6.28 4.22 43.43
C ASN A 19 -7.03 3.20 42.54
N GLY A 20 -6.90 3.27 41.22
CA GLY A 20 -7.49 2.26 40.30
C GLY A 20 -6.93 2.26 38.87
N GLU A 21 -5.72 2.80 38.67
CA GLU A 21 -5.32 3.35 37.36
C GLU A 21 -4.32 2.52 36.56
N MET A 22 -3.60 1.58 37.20
CA MET A 22 -2.57 0.80 36.49
C MET A 22 -3.16 -0.10 35.40
N GLY A 23 -4.34 -0.69 35.65
CA GLY A 23 -5.03 -1.53 34.68
C GLY A 23 -5.58 -0.73 33.49
N HIS A 24 -6.06 0.48 33.74
CA HIS A 24 -6.59 1.36 32.69
C HIS A 24 -5.50 1.88 31.76
N CYS A 25 -4.35 2.33 32.29
CA CYS A 25 -3.27 2.78 31.39
C CYS A 25 -2.65 1.61 30.61
N LEU A 26 -2.53 0.42 31.23
CA LEU A 26 -2.08 -0.79 30.52
C LEU A 26 -3.04 -1.18 29.39
N LEU A 27 -4.35 -1.09 29.63
CA LEU A 27 -5.38 -1.33 28.62
C LEU A 27 -5.31 -0.32 27.46
N LEU A 28 -5.14 0.97 27.76
CA LEU A 28 -5.00 2.02 26.73
C LEU A 28 -3.74 1.82 25.87
N LEU A 29 -2.61 1.45 26.49
CA LEU A 29 -1.38 1.12 25.76
C LEU A 29 -1.56 -0.12 24.87
N LEU A 30 -2.24 -1.16 25.37
CA LEU A 30 -2.58 -2.34 24.58
C LEU A 30 -3.48 -1.99 23.38
N LEU A 31 -4.49 -1.15 23.57
CA LEU A 31 -5.38 -0.70 22.50
C LEU A 31 -4.65 0.14 21.45
N LEU A 32 -3.71 1.01 21.85
CA LEU A 32 -2.86 1.78 20.94
C LEU A 32 -1.94 0.89 20.10
N VAL A 33 -1.35 -0.15 20.71
CA VAL A 33 -0.52 -1.13 20.00
C VAL A 33 -1.36 -2.03 19.09
N LEU A 34 -2.60 -2.35 19.46
CA LEU A 34 -3.48 -3.17 18.63
C LEU A 34 -4.02 -2.38 17.43
N SER A 35 -4.39 -1.11 17.64
CA SER A 35 -4.89 -0.22 16.59
C SER A 35 -3.81 0.17 15.58
N SER A 36 -2.56 0.35 16.01
CA SER A 36 -1.43 0.59 15.10
C SER A 36 -1.10 -0.64 14.24
N GLN A 37 -1.35 -1.85 14.73
CA GLN A 37 -1.17 -3.09 13.96
C GLN A 37 -2.32 -3.36 12.97
N LEU A 38 -3.54 -2.89 13.28
CA LEU A 38 -4.68 -3.06 12.38
C LEU A 38 -4.49 -2.31 11.05
N GLY A 39 -3.78 -1.18 11.06
CA GLY A 39 -3.42 -0.44 9.85
C GLY A 39 -2.39 -1.14 8.97
N PHE A 40 -1.65 -2.11 9.49
CA PHE A 40 -0.62 -2.86 8.75
C PHE A 40 -1.18 -4.09 8.00
N LEU A 41 -2.46 -4.44 8.23
CA LEU A 41 -3.09 -5.67 7.74
C LEU A 41 -4.28 -5.43 6.78
N GLN A 42 -4.44 -4.22 6.23
CA GLN A 42 -5.52 -4.00 5.27
C GLN A 42 -5.16 -4.58 3.90
N ALA A 43 -5.76 -5.72 3.58
CA ALA A 43 -5.77 -6.27 2.23
C ALA A 43 -6.46 -5.27 1.28
N LEU A 44 -5.71 -4.77 0.30
CA LEU A 44 -6.19 -3.79 -0.67
C LEU A 44 -6.48 -4.52 -1.99
N PRO A 45 -7.71 -4.41 -2.54
CA PRO A 45 -8.00 -4.99 -3.84
C PRO A 45 -7.35 -4.16 -4.96
N CYS A 46 -6.74 -4.83 -5.92
CA CYS A 46 -6.09 -4.24 -7.10
C CYS A 46 -6.62 -4.92 -8.37
N PHE A 47 -6.61 -4.22 -9.51
CA PHE A 47 -6.79 -4.88 -10.80
C PHE A 47 -5.64 -5.86 -11.03
N GLN A 48 -5.97 -7.04 -11.54
CA GLN A 48 -5.01 -8.07 -11.93
C GLN A 48 -5.24 -8.39 -13.41
N CYS A 49 -4.25 -8.09 -14.22
CA CYS A 49 -4.27 -8.38 -15.63
C CYS A 49 -2.85 -8.66 -16.15
N PRO A 50 -2.57 -9.90 -16.60
CA PRO A 50 -1.31 -10.26 -17.24
C PRO A 50 -1.03 -9.53 -18.56
N ARG A 51 -2.06 -9.01 -19.24
CA ARG A 51 -1.88 -8.18 -20.44
C ARG A 51 -3.07 -7.27 -20.69
N VAL A 52 -2.87 -5.97 -20.48
CA VAL A 52 -3.80 -4.90 -20.85
C VAL A 52 -3.35 -4.32 -22.18
N ASN A 53 -4.22 -4.24 -23.17
CA ASN A 53 -3.87 -3.63 -24.46
C ASN A 53 -3.84 -2.10 -24.37
N ALA A 54 -3.39 -1.44 -25.44
CA ALA A 54 -3.30 0.03 -25.50
C ALA A 54 -4.64 0.76 -25.24
N SER A 55 -5.79 0.10 -25.49
CA SER A 55 -7.12 0.65 -25.21
C SER A 55 -7.58 0.45 -23.77
N GLY A 56 -6.76 -0.16 -22.91
CA GLY A 56 -7.10 -0.42 -21.51
C GLY A 56 -7.91 -1.69 -21.27
N VAL A 57 -8.09 -2.56 -22.27
CA VAL A 57 -8.85 -3.81 -22.13
C VAL A 57 -7.92 -4.95 -21.72
N CYS A 58 -8.29 -5.69 -20.67
CA CYS A 58 -7.58 -6.89 -20.27
C CYS A 58 -7.85 -8.05 -21.24
N GLU A 59 -6.82 -8.54 -21.93
CA GLU A 59 -6.98 -9.53 -23.01
C GLU A 59 -7.31 -10.94 -22.49
N THR A 60 -6.89 -11.25 -21.26
CA THR A 60 -7.16 -12.54 -20.61
C THR A 60 -8.45 -12.54 -19.79
N GLY A 61 -9.20 -11.43 -19.80
CA GLY A 61 -10.32 -11.17 -18.90
C GLY A 61 -9.87 -10.51 -17.59
N GLU A 62 -10.69 -9.59 -17.09
CA GLU A 62 -10.41 -8.85 -15.85
C GLU A 62 -10.46 -9.78 -14.63
N SER A 63 -9.49 -9.60 -13.73
CA SER A 63 -9.46 -10.27 -12.43
C SER A 63 -8.99 -9.30 -11.35
N VAL A 64 -9.08 -9.73 -10.09
CA VAL A 64 -8.71 -8.92 -8.93
C VAL A 64 -7.73 -9.72 -8.08
N CYS A 65 -6.71 -9.05 -7.54
CA CYS A 65 -5.86 -9.57 -6.47
C CYS A 65 -6.04 -8.72 -5.21
N GLU A 66 -5.80 -9.31 -4.05
CA GLU A 66 -5.72 -8.58 -2.78
C GLU A 66 -4.27 -8.58 -2.30
N THR A 67 -3.76 -7.42 -1.89
CA THR A 67 -2.38 -7.30 -1.39
C THR A 67 -2.19 -8.10 -0.11
N GLN A 68 -1.08 -8.84 -0.03
CA GLN A 68 -0.65 -9.58 1.16
C GLN A 68 0.71 -9.07 1.66
N GLY A 69 0.84 -8.89 2.97
CA GLY A 69 2.11 -8.47 3.60
C GLY A 69 2.59 -7.13 3.06
N SER A 70 3.77 -7.10 2.43
CA SER A 70 4.38 -5.90 1.85
C SER A 70 3.95 -5.61 0.40
N GLN A 71 3.01 -6.39 -0.15
CA GLN A 71 2.55 -6.17 -1.51
C GLN A 71 1.86 -4.82 -1.67
N ARG A 72 2.02 -4.24 -2.86
CA ARG A 72 1.33 -3.03 -3.30
C ARG A 72 0.68 -3.31 -4.66
N CYS A 73 -0.32 -2.51 -5.03
CA CYS A 73 -0.82 -2.55 -6.38
C CYS A 73 0.24 -1.97 -7.32
N PHE A 74 0.47 -2.60 -8.47
CA PHE A 74 1.34 -2.10 -9.52
C PHE A 74 0.58 -1.90 -10.83
N LEU A 75 1.01 -0.89 -11.60
CA LEU A 75 0.65 -0.65 -12.98
C LEU A 75 1.95 -0.47 -13.76
N ARG A 76 2.18 -1.31 -14.76
CA ARG A 76 3.34 -1.22 -15.64
C ARG A 76 2.88 -0.96 -17.07
N LYS A 77 3.32 0.13 -17.67
CA LYS A 77 3.06 0.47 -19.08
C LYS A 77 4.32 0.23 -19.90
N VAL A 78 4.14 -0.37 -21.07
CA VAL A 78 5.20 -0.63 -22.04
C VAL A 78 4.90 0.19 -23.29
N TYR A 79 5.87 0.99 -23.67
CA TYR A 79 5.84 1.83 -24.85
C TYR A 79 6.87 1.31 -25.84
N GLU A 80 6.45 1.15 -27.10
CA GLU A 80 7.31 0.79 -28.24
C GLU A 80 7.31 2.00 -29.18
N ASP A 81 8.50 2.50 -29.54
CA ASP A 81 8.66 3.72 -30.36
C ASP A 81 7.80 4.89 -29.83
N ASP A 82 7.88 5.14 -28.52
CA ASP A 82 7.11 6.15 -27.76
C ASP A 82 5.58 6.01 -27.80
N THR A 83 5.08 4.92 -28.38
CA THR A 83 3.65 4.61 -28.45
C THR A 83 3.28 3.57 -27.39
N LEU A 84 2.21 3.82 -26.63
CA LEU A 84 1.71 2.84 -25.66
C LEU A 84 1.31 1.56 -26.38
N SER A 85 2.01 0.47 -26.10
CA SER A 85 1.79 -0.84 -26.74
C SER A 85 0.86 -1.71 -25.89
N TYR A 86 1.22 -1.94 -24.62
CA TYR A 86 0.44 -2.73 -23.67
C TYR A 86 0.87 -2.41 -22.23
N GLY A 87 0.26 -3.07 -21.25
CA GLY A 87 0.78 -3.08 -19.90
C GLY A 87 0.26 -4.20 -19.03
N TYR A 88 0.53 -4.07 -17.74
CA TYR A 88 0.32 -5.09 -16.72
C TYR A 88 -0.24 -4.46 -15.46
N GLN A 89 -1.07 -5.20 -14.76
CA GLN A 89 -1.64 -4.81 -13.47
C GLN A 89 -1.59 -5.98 -12.50
N GLY A 90 -1.35 -5.72 -11.22
CA GLY A 90 -1.46 -6.74 -10.19
C GLY A 90 -0.96 -6.31 -8.82
N CYS A 91 -0.67 -7.31 -7.99
CA CYS A 91 -0.12 -7.16 -6.65
C CYS A 91 1.34 -7.64 -6.65
N SER A 92 2.28 -6.83 -6.15
CA SER A 92 3.70 -7.21 -6.10
C SER A 92 4.37 -6.71 -4.82
N SER A 93 5.22 -7.55 -4.22
CA SER A 93 6.11 -7.17 -3.12
C SER A 93 7.35 -6.41 -3.60
N VAL A 94 7.66 -6.53 -4.89
CA VAL A 94 8.72 -5.79 -5.58
C VAL A 94 8.03 -4.79 -6.50
N CYS A 95 7.82 -3.57 -5.98
CA CYS A 95 7.18 -2.48 -6.72
C CYS A 95 7.86 -1.17 -6.35
N PHE A 96 8.55 -0.57 -7.32
CA PHE A 96 9.18 0.74 -7.15
C PHE A 96 8.80 1.65 -8.32
N PRO A 97 8.26 2.86 -8.06
CA PRO A 97 7.97 3.79 -9.13
C PRO A 97 9.24 4.13 -9.90
N LEU A 98 9.26 3.85 -11.20
CA LEU A 98 10.43 4.08 -12.05
C LEU A 98 10.04 4.22 -13.52
N MET A 99 10.98 4.74 -14.31
CA MET A 99 10.90 4.77 -15.76
C MET A 99 12.21 4.26 -16.34
N LEU A 100 12.17 3.19 -17.12
CA LEU A 100 13.34 2.64 -17.82
C LEU A 100 13.24 2.98 -19.29
N PHE A 101 14.35 3.45 -19.85
CA PHE A 101 14.47 3.80 -21.25
C PHE A 101 15.47 2.88 -21.93
N ASN A 102 15.03 2.18 -22.96
CA ASN A 102 15.86 1.45 -23.92
C ASN A 102 15.54 2.03 -25.31
N PRO A 103 16.51 2.19 -26.24
CA PRO A 103 16.28 2.74 -27.58
C PRO A 103 15.00 2.32 -28.33
N ALA A 104 14.47 1.12 -28.08
CA ALA A 104 13.23 0.62 -28.70
C ALA A 104 12.03 0.52 -27.75
N VAL A 105 12.25 0.54 -26.43
CA VAL A 105 11.21 0.24 -25.44
C VAL A 105 11.35 1.13 -24.22
N THR A 106 10.27 1.80 -23.84
CA THR A 106 10.16 2.53 -22.57
C THR A 106 9.21 1.77 -21.64
N LEU A 107 9.62 1.60 -20.38
CA LEU A 107 8.82 0.96 -19.34
C LEU A 107 8.54 1.98 -18.24
N GLU A 108 7.27 2.21 -17.95
CA GLU A 108 6.82 3.03 -16.82
C GLU A 108 6.18 2.13 -15.77
N GLU A 109 6.72 2.11 -14.55
CA GLU A 109 6.16 1.38 -13.41
C GLU A 109 5.63 2.37 -12.38
N ARG A 110 4.37 2.19 -11.98
CA ARG A 110 3.70 2.92 -10.89
C ARG A 110 3.27 1.95 -9.81
N CYS A 111 3.38 2.39 -8.56
CA CYS A 111 3.02 1.62 -7.37
C CYS A 111 2.09 2.45 -6.49
N CYS A 112 1.03 1.85 -5.98
CA CYS A 112 0.05 2.52 -5.13
C CYS A 112 -0.49 1.59 -4.06
N ASN A 113 -0.92 2.17 -2.94
CA ASN A 113 -1.50 1.46 -1.79
C ASN A 113 -2.43 2.37 -0.96
N ASP A 114 -2.92 3.44 -1.57
CA ASP A 114 -3.68 4.54 -0.97
C ASP A 114 -5.20 4.37 -1.17
N SER A 115 -5.63 3.67 -2.22
CA SER A 115 -7.05 3.38 -2.46
C SER A 115 -7.28 2.03 -3.17
N PRO A 116 -8.45 1.41 -2.99
CA PRO A 116 -8.88 0.25 -3.77
C PRO A 116 -8.75 0.52 -5.28
N PHE A 117 -8.29 -0.47 -6.03
CA PHE A 117 -8.17 -0.43 -7.50
C PHE A 117 -7.33 0.77 -8.03
N CYS A 118 -6.41 1.29 -7.23
CA CYS A 118 -5.58 2.45 -7.58
C CYS A 118 -4.68 2.22 -8.82
N ASN A 119 -4.45 0.96 -9.20
CA ASN A 119 -3.63 0.60 -10.37
C ASN A 119 -4.43 0.52 -11.67
N LYS A 120 -5.52 1.27 -11.80
CA LYS A 120 -6.29 1.37 -13.05
C LYS A 120 -5.41 1.88 -14.20
N PHE A 121 -5.51 1.22 -15.36
CA PHE A 121 -4.72 1.50 -16.55
C PHE A 121 -5.02 2.88 -17.14
#